data_AF-A0A6L6TC65-F1
#
_entry.id   AF-A0A6L6TC65-F1
#
_cell.length_a   1.000
_cell.length_b   1.000
_cell.length_c   1.000
_cell.angle_alpha   90.00
_cell.angle_beta   90.00
_cell.angle_gamma   90.00
#
_symmetry.space_group_name_H-M   'P 1'
#
loop_
_entity.id
_entity.type
_entity.pdbx_description
1 polymer ?
#
loop_
_entity_poly.entity_id
_entity_poly.type
_entity_poly.pdbx_seq_one_letter_code
_entity_poly.pdbx_strand_id
1 'polypeptide(L)'
;MRRLDLEFQPRRSGALAWSLLALGCAVVAALVVLQQRLQVEQVDLEGRLHSLELQLGRRPATAAPQSSAASREQAERLAQMRSVSQQLQRPWQQLFAMLEAQPQDDVALLGLTPDARKGQVRIAAEARNLEAMLQYHQRLEASAELSDVSLLNHEVMVGQPEHPVRFTLTATWETGHARP
;
A
#
# COMPACT_ATOMS: atom_id res chain seq x y z
N MET A 1 61.66 15.05 52.40
CA MET A 1 60.31 15.49 51.99
C MET A 1 59.45 14.26 51.75
N ARG A 2 58.35 14.09 52.49
CA ARG A 2 57.36 12.98 52.31
C ARG A 2 56.36 13.36 51.21
N ARG A 3 56.06 12.44 50.28
CA ARG A 3 54.88 12.46 49.41
C ARG A 3 54.45 11.00 49.17
N LEU A 4 53.42 10.55 49.88
CA LEU A 4 51.99 10.55 49.50
C LEU A 4 51.66 9.34 48.62
N ASP A 5 51.48 8.20 49.27
CA ASP A 5 50.76 7.05 48.73
C ASP A 5 49.29 7.44 48.53
N LEU A 6 48.87 7.46 47.27
CA LEU A 6 47.47 7.60 46.88
C LEU A 6 46.98 6.22 46.43
N GLU A 7 46.67 5.37 47.41
CA GLU A 7 45.96 4.13 47.17
C GLU A 7 44.45 4.43 47.13
N PHE A 8 43.94 4.69 45.92
CA PHE A 8 42.52 4.94 45.68
C PHE A 8 41.99 4.08 44.54
N GLN A 9 41.89 2.78 44.76
CA GLN A 9 40.89 1.99 44.05
C GLN A 9 40.43 0.82 44.93
N PRO A 10 39.20 0.83 45.46
CA PRO A 10 38.65 -0.36 46.07
C PRO A 10 38.45 -1.39 44.96
N ARG A 11 39.33 -2.40 44.90
CA ARG A 11 39.18 -3.64 44.13
C ARG A 11 37.97 -4.42 44.65
N ARG A 12 36.76 -3.96 44.33
CA ARG A 12 35.49 -4.64 44.68
C ARG A 12 34.49 -4.76 43.53
N SER A 13 34.84 -4.31 42.33
CA SER A 13 34.00 -4.47 41.13
C SER A 13 34.28 -5.75 40.35
N GLY A 14 35.40 -6.45 40.60
CA GLY A 14 35.74 -7.69 39.88
C GLY A 14 34.67 -8.75 40.06
N ALA A 15 34.38 -9.16 41.30
CA ALA A 15 33.39 -10.20 41.58
C ALA A 15 31.98 -9.82 41.07
N LEU A 16 31.59 -8.54 41.19
CA LEU A 16 30.31 -8.05 40.67
C LEU A 16 30.28 -8.08 39.13
N ALA A 17 31.33 -7.62 38.45
CA ALA A 17 31.43 -7.68 37.00
C ALA A 17 31.42 -9.13 36.48
N TRP A 18 32.13 -10.04 37.16
CA TRP A 18 32.10 -11.47 36.86
C TRP A 18 30.73 -12.09 37.10
N SER A 19 30.02 -11.68 38.17
CA SER A 19 28.64 -12.14 38.42
C SER A 19 27.65 -11.64 37.37
N LEU A 20 27.78 -10.39 36.92
CA LEU A 20 26.94 -9.78 35.89
C LEU A 20 27.20 -10.40 34.52
N LEU A 21 28.46 -10.71 34.22
CA LEU A 21 28.87 -11.44 33.00
C LEU A 21 28.34 -12.88 33.02
N ALA A 22 28.47 -13.58 34.16
CA ALA A 22 27.91 -14.92 34.32
C ALA A 22 26.38 -14.94 34.16
N LEU A 23 25.68 -13.94 34.72
CA LEU A 23 24.24 -13.78 34.56
C LEU A 23 23.86 -13.52 33.10
N GLY A 24 24.57 -12.62 32.41
CA GLY A 24 24.36 -12.35 30.99
C GLY A 24 24.58 -13.58 30.12
N CYS A 25 25.67 -14.33 30.36
CA CYS A 25 25.93 -15.60 29.68
C CYS A 25 24.82 -16.63 29.95
N ALA A 26 24.29 -16.70 31.18
CA ALA A 26 23.19 -17.59 31.52
C ALA A 26 21.89 -17.23 30.79
N VAL A 27 21.57 -15.94 30.64
CA VAL A 27 20.40 -15.47 29.89
C VAL A 27 20.53 -15.80 28.40
N VAL A 28 21.70 -15.55 27.81
CA VAL A 28 21.94 -15.90 26.39
C VAL A 28 21.85 -17.42 26.19
N ALA A 29 22.43 -18.21 27.09
CA ALA A 29 22.31 -19.67 27.03
C ALA A 29 20.85 -20.12 27.13
N ALA A 30 20.05 -19.51 28.02
CA ALA A 30 18.62 -19.82 28.15
C ALA A 30 17.82 -19.48 26.88
N LEU A 31 18.11 -18.33 26.25
CA LEU A 31 17.49 -17.94 24.98
C LEU A 31 17.86 -18.90 23.84
N VAL A 32 19.13 -19.32 23.75
CA VAL A 32 19.58 -20.30 22.76
C VAL A 32 18.88 -21.65 22.97
N VAL A 33 18.76 -22.11 24.21
CA VAL A 33 18.02 -23.35 24.53
C VAL A 33 16.55 -23.22 24.16
N LEU A 34 15.91 -22.08 24.43
CA LEU A 34 14.51 -21.85 24.05
C LEU A 34 14.33 -21.83 22.53
N GLN A 35 15.24 -21.18 21.81
CA GLN A 35 15.22 -21.17 20.34
C GLN A 35 15.42 -22.58 19.79
N GLN A 36 16.35 -23.36 20.34
CA GLN A 36 16.55 -24.76 19.93
C GLN A 36 15.31 -25.61 20.18
N ARG A 37 14.61 -25.42 21.31
CA ARG A 37 13.33 -26.11 21.60
C ARG A 37 12.28 -25.79 20.53
N LEU A 38 12.12 -24.51 20.19
CA LEU A 38 11.19 -24.06 19.15
C LEU A 38 11.58 -24.56 17.76
N GLN A 39 12.88 -24.60 17.45
CA GLN A 39 13.38 -25.15 16.18
C GLN A 39 13.16 -26.65 16.07
N VAL A 40 13.35 -27.41 17.17
CA VAL A 40 13.06 -28.85 17.18
C VAL A 40 11.57 -29.11 16.96
N GLU A 41 10.67 -28.30 17.54
CA GLU A 41 9.23 -28.38 17.26
C GLU A 41 8.90 -28.06 15.79
N GLN A 42 9.54 -27.04 15.21
CA GLN A 42 9.34 -26.70 13.80
C GLN A 42 9.86 -27.79 12.85
N VAL A 43 11.02 -28.36 13.12
CA VAL A 43 11.59 -29.45 12.32
C VAL A 43 10.76 -30.73 12.45
N ASP A 44 10.20 -31.01 13.62
CA ASP A 44 9.27 -32.14 13.79
C ASP A 44 7.95 -31.91 13.03
N LEU A 45 7.44 -30.68 13.00
CA LEU A 45 6.27 -30.31 12.19
C LEU A 45 6.56 -30.42 10.69
N GLU A 46 7.70 -29.91 10.22
CA GLU A 46 8.12 -30.01 8.82
C GLU A 46 8.39 -31.47 8.42
N GLY A 47 9.00 -32.27 9.30
CA GLY A 47 9.21 -33.70 9.08
C GLY A 47 7.91 -34.49 9.05
N ARG A 48 6.93 -34.12 9.87
CA ARG A 48 5.55 -34.65 9.80
C ARG A 48 4.87 -34.25 8.50
N LEU A 49 5.01 -33.01 8.04
CA LEU A 49 4.46 -32.56 6.76
C LEU A 49 5.10 -33.30 5.58
N HIS A 50 6.42 -33.48 5.58
CA HIS A 50 7.12 -34.16 4.51
C HIS A 50 6.85 -35.67 4.49
N SER A 51 6.75 -36.30 5.67
CA SER A 51 6.35 -37.70 5.78
C SER A 51 4.87 -37.91 5.43
N LEU A 52 3.99 -36.97 5.76
CA LEU A 52 2.60 -36.94 5.30
C LEU A 52 2.53 -36.77 3.78
N GLU A 53 3.34 -35.89 3.19
CA GLU A 53 3.40 -35.66 1.74
C GLU A 53 3.91 -36.89 0.99
N LEU A 54 4.93 -37.57 1.51
CA LEU A 54 5.43 -38.84 0.97
C LEU A 54 4.43 -39.99 1.14
N GLN A 55 3.69 -40.04 2.26
CA GLN A 55 2.61 -41.01 2.47
C GLN A 55 1.40 -40.72 1.56
N LEU A 56 1.08 -39.45 1.32
CA LEU A 56 0.02 -38.99 0.41
C LEU A 56 0.41 -39.14 -1.07
N GLY A 57 1.70 -39.18 -1.38
CA GLY A 57 2.25 -39.53 -2.69
C GLY A 57 1.99 -40.98 -3.14
N ARG A 58 1.48 -41.85 -2.26
CA ARG A 58 1.08 -43.23 -2.61
C ARG A 58 -0.40 -43.54 -2.41
N ARG A 59 -1.18 -42.66 -1.79
CA ARG A 59 -2.64 -42.81 -1.67
C ARG A 59 -3.29 -41.48 -1.26
N PRO A 60 -4.10 -40.83 -2.12
CA PRO A 60 -4.77 -39.60 -1.76
C PRO A 60 -6.04 -39.93 -0.97
N ALA A 61 -6.04 -39.62 0.33
CA ALA A 61 -7.21 -39.37 1.21
C ALA A 61 -6.67 -39.46 2.65
N THR A 62 -6.38 -38.37 3.36
CA THR A 62 -7.42 -37.53 3.99
C THR A 62 -6.78 -36.21 4.47
N ALA A 63 -6.36 -35.37 3.54
CA ALA A 63 -7.08 -34.11 3.42
C ALA A 63 -7.98 -34.39 2.22
N ALA A 64 -9.29 -34.13 2.34
CA ALA A 64 -10.07 -34.06 1.11
C ALA A 64 -9.26 -33.16 0.15
N PRO A 65 -8.95 -33.59 -1.08
CA PRO A 65 -8.50 -32.62 -2.04
C PRO A 65 -9.64 -31.63 -2.09
N GLN A 66 -9.44 -30.43 -1.52
CA GLN A 66 -10.05 -29.28 -2.14
C GLN A 66 -9.63 -29.47 -3.59
N SER A 67 -10.59 -29.89 -4.42
CA SER A 67 -10.29 -30.28 -5.79
C SER A 67 -9.43 -29.17 -6.39
N SER A 68 -8.64 -29.47 -7.41
CA SER A 68 -8.03 -28.38 -8.18
C SER A 68 -9.07 -27.28 -8.51
N ALA A 69 -10.37 -27.64 -8.60
CA ALA A 69 -11.47 -26.68 -8.61
C ALA A 69 -11.72 -25.93 -7.28
N ALA A 70 -11.75 -26.55 -6.09
CA ALA A 70 -11.96 -25.82 -4.82
C ALA A 70 -10.76 -24.94 -4.41
N SER A 71 -9.53 -25.34 -4.73
CA SER A 71 -8.33 -24.49 -4.54
C SER A 71 -8.27 -23.34 -5.56
N ARG A 72 -8.66 -23.60 -6.82
CA ARG A 72 -8.90 -22.53 -7.82
C ARG A 72 -10.02 -21.60 -7.40
N GLU A 73 -11.12 -22.13 -6.91
CA GLU A 73 -12.27 -21.35 -6.43
C GLU A 73 -11.87 -20.46 -5.24
N GLN A 74 -11.03 -20.97 -4.34
CA GLN A 74 -10.52 -20.16 -3.22
C GLN A 74 -9.51 -19.08 -3.68
N ALA A 75 -8.68 -19.38 -4.68
CA ALA A 75 -7.80 -18.40 -5.32
C ALA A 75 -8.59 -17.34 -6.11
N GLU A 76 -9.65 -17.74 -6.81
CA GLU A 76 -10.58 -16.85 -7.52
C GLU A 76 -11.33 -15.95 -6.54
N ARG A 77 -11.82 -16.49 -5.42
CA ARG A 77 -12.44 -15.69 -4.34
C ARG A 77 -11.45 -14.69 -3.74
N LEU A 78 -10.21 -15.08 -3.50
CA LEU A 78 -9.16 -14.16 -3.03
C LEU A 78 -8.81 -13.09 -4.06
N ALA A 79 -8.74 -13.43 -5.34
CA ALA A 79 -8.52 -12.47 -6.42
C ALA A 79 -9.69 -11.48 -6.57
N GLN A 80 -10.93 -11.96 -6.41
CA GLN A 80 -12.12 -11.12 -6.37
C GLN A 80 -12.12 -10.20 -5.15
N MET A 81 -11.77 -10.70 -3.97
CA MET A 81 -11.66 -9.86 -2.77
C MET A 81 -10.57 -8.79 -2.93
N ARG A 82 -9.43 -9.13 -3.53
CA ARG A 82 -8.36 -8.16 -3.83
C ARG A 82 -8.79 -7.11 -4.85
N SER A 83 -9.50 -7.50 -5.92
CA SER A 83 -9.95 -6.54 -6.93
C SER A 83 -11.02 -5.59 -6.38
N VAL A 84 -11.94 -6.08 -5.55
CA VAL A 84 -12.91 -5.24 -4.82
C VAL A 84 -12.18 -4.33 -3.85
N SER A 85 -11.20 -4.83 -3.11
CA SER A 85 -10.40 -4.01 -2.20
C SER A 85 -9.61 -2.92 -2.93
N GLN A 86 -9.02 -3.21 -4.09
CA GLN A 86 -8.31 -2.22 -4.91
C GLN A 86 -9.25 -1.17 -5.50
N GLN A 87 -10.48 -1.55 -5.87
CA GLN A 87 -11.51 -0.61 -6.31
C GLN A 87 -11.94 0.33 -5.17
N LEU A 88 -12.01 -0.17 -3.94
CA LEU A 88 -12.33 0.61 -2.74
C LEU A 88 -11.17 1.48 -2.26
N GLN A 89 -9.93 1.07 -2.51
CA GLN A 89 -8.71 1.77 -2.08
C GLN A 89 -8.23 2.87 -3.04
N ARG A 90 -9.04 3.26 -4.04
CA ARG A 90 -8.67 4.37 -4.94
C ARG A 90 -8.48 5.67 -4.12
N PRO A 91 -7.45 6.48 -4.40
CA PRO A 91 -6.93 7.49 -3.48
C PRO A 91 -7.76 8.79 -3.48
N TRP A 92 -9.09 8.69 -3.28
CA TRP A 92 -10.07 9.78 -3.49
C TRP A 92 -9.66 11.13 -2.93
N GLN A 93 -9.10 11.11 -1.73
CA GLN A 93 -8.58 12.30 -1.06
C GLN A 93 -7.54 13.04 -1.91
N GLN A 94 -6.66 12.33 -2.59
CA GLN A 94 -5.64 12.91 -3.45
C GLN A 94 -6.23 13.55 -4.72
N LEU A 95 -7.27 12.94 -5.30
CA LEU A 95 -7.97 13.52 -6.45
C LEU A 95 -8.63 14.85 -6.07
N PHE A 96 -9.39 14.84 -4.97
CA PHE A 96 -10.08 16.05 -4.51
C PHE A 96 -9.08 17.13 -4.10
N ALA A 97 -8.03 16.78 -3.35
CA ALA A 97 -6.97 17.72 -2.98
C ALA A 97 -6.28 18.35 -4.20
N MET A 98 -6.02 17.58 -5.26
CA MET A 98 -5.43 18.10 -6.50
C MET A 98 -6.39 19.08 -7.21
N LEU A 99 -7.68 18.74 -7.30
CA LEU A 99 -8.68 19.60 -7.95
C LEU A 99 -8.93 20.90 -7.16
N GLU A 100 -8.89 20.84 -5.82
CA GLU A 100 -9.05 21.99 -4.93
C GLU A 100 -7.83 22.89 -4.90
N ALA A 101 -6.63 22.34 -5.12
CA ALA A 101 -5.39 23.12 -5.18
C ALA A 101 -5.27 23.95 -6.48
N GLN A 102 -6.08 23.65 -7.50
CA GLN A 102 -6.05 24.39 -8.77
C GLN A 102 -6.91 25.66 -8.71
N PRO A 103 -6.45 26.78 -9.29
CA PRO A 103 -7.28 27.97 -9.46
C PRO A 103 -8.50 27.70 -10.37
N GLN A 104 -9.69 28.06 -9.90
CA GLN A 104 -10.99 27.81 -10.56
C GLN A 104 -11.70 29.10 -11.03
N ASP A 105 -10.99 30.22 -11.16
CA ASP A 105 -11.60 31.55 -11.38
C ASP A 105 -12.47 31.65 -12.64
N ASP A 106 -12.15 30.86 -13.67
CA ASP A 106 -12.86 30.84 -14.96
C ASP A 106 -13.47 29.48 -15.31
N VAL A 107 -13.42 28.50 -14.41
CA VAL A 107 -13.95 27.14 -14.62
C VAL A 107 -14.66 26.62 -13.37
N ALA A 108 -15.93 26.30 -13.52
CA ALA A 108 -16.74 25.65 -12.50
C ALA A 108 -16.84 24.14 -12.75
N LEU A 109 -16.54 23.34 -11.73
CA LEU A 109 -16.78 21.90 -11.75
C LEU A 109 -18.26 21.61 -11.44
N LEU A 110 -18.94 20.93 -12.37
CA LEU A 110 -20.35 20.55 -12.25
C LEU A 110 -20.54 19.14 -11.70
N GLY A 111 -19.58 18.25 -11.95
CA GLY A 111 -19.68 16.88 -11.48
C GLY A 111 -18.42 16.06 -11.71
N LEU A 112 -18.20 15.10 -10.81
CA LEU A 112 -17.12 14.13 -10.85
C LEU A 112 -17.75 12.73 -10.79
N THR A 113 -17.62 11.97 -11.87
CA THR A 113 -18.15 10.60 -11.96
C THR A 113 -17.00 9.61 -12.11
N PRO A 114 -16.67 8.82 -11.08
CA PRO A 114 -15.68 7.78 -11.20
C PRO A 114 -16.17 6.56 -11.97
N ASP A 115 -15.25 5.93 -12.68
CA ASP A 115 -15.32 4.53 -13.06
C ASP A 115 -14.22 3.76 -12.30
N ALA A 116 -14.59 3.24 -11.13
CA ALA A 116 -13.67 2.50 -10.26
C ALA A 116 -13.10 1.24 -10.93
N ARG A 117 -13.82 0.66 -11.90
CA ARG A 117 -13.36 -0.53 -12.64
C ARG A 117 -12.25 -0.17 -13.62
N LYS A 118 -12.36 0.99 -14.27
CA LYS A 118 -11.38 1.49 -15.25
C LYS A 118 -10.28 2.35 -14.65
N GLY A 119 -10.40 2.75 -13.39
CA GLY A 119 -9.48 3.72 -12.79
C GLY A 119 -9.56 5.08 -13.47
N GLN A 120 -10.74 5.42 -14.01
CA GLN A 120 -10.96 6.66 -14.73
C GLN A 120 -11.93 7.57 -13.98
N VAL A 121 -11.80 8.87 -14.19
CA VAL A 121 -12.75 9.87 -13.73
C VAL A 121 -13.29 10.65 -14.92
N ARG A 122 -14.60 10.86 -14.94
CA ARG A 122 -15.27 11.79 -15.84
C ARG A 122 -15.53 13.08 -15.09
N ILE A 123 -15.10 14.19 -15.65
CA ILE A 123 -15.22 15.52 -15.08
C ILE A 123 -16.16 16.33 -15.96
N ALA A 124 -17.31 16.72 -15.44
CA ALA A 124 -18.21 17.67 -16.09
C ALA A 124 -17.92 19.07 -15.54
N ALA A 125 -17.71 20.03 -16.42
CA ALA A 125 -17.32 21.38 -16.05
C ALA A 125 -17.90 22.41 -17.02
N GLU A 126 -17.88 23.67 -16.59
CA GLU A 126 -18.27 24.83 -17.37
C GLU A 126 -17.18 25.88 -17.27
N ALA A 127 -16.76 26.43 -18.42
CA ALA A 127 -15.76 27.48 -18.50
C ALA A 127 -16.38 28.77 -19.01
N ARG A 128 -15.84 29.92 -18.59
CA ARG A 128 -16.28 31.25 -19.09
C ARG A 128 -16.22 31.33 -20.61
N ASN A 129 -15.18 30.77 -21.22
CA ASN A 129 -14.95 30.78 -22.65
C ASN A 129 -14.09 29.57 -23.07
N LEU A 130 -13.87 29.43 -24.39
CA LEU A 130 -13.10 28.32 -24.94
C LEU A 130 -11.63 28.33 -24.48
N GLU A 131 -11.05 29.52 -24.29
CA GLU A 131 -9.67 29.65 -23.83
C GLU A 131 -9.50 29.11 -22.41
N ALA A 132 -10.39 29.48 -21.48
CA ALA A 132 -10.40 28.99 -20.10
C ALA A 132 -10.56 27.45 -20.06
N MET A 133 -11.40 26.88 -20.92
CA MET A 133 -11.55 25.42 -21.07
C MET A 133 -10.22 24.75 -21.46
N LEU A 134 -9.54 25.27 -22.49
CA LEU A 134 -8.28 24.69 -22.96
C LEU A 134 -7.15 24.85 -21.95
N GLN A 135 -7.07 26.00 -21.28
CA GLN A 135 -6.10 26.21 -20.20
C GLN A 135 -6.35 25.22 -19.06
N TYR A 136 -7.61 24.97 -18.68
CA TYR A 136 -7.94 23.99 -17.66
C TYR A 136 -7.58 22.56 -18.09
N HIS A 137 -7.85 22.18 -19.34
CA HIS A 137 -7.41 20.91 -19.90
C HIS A 137 -5.89 20.70 -19.76
N GLN A 138 -5.10 21.70 -20.17
CA GLN A 138 -3.64 21.66 -20.07
C GLN A 138 -3.15 21.55 -18.62
N ARG A 139 -3.81 22.23 -17.67
CA ARG A 139 -3.45 22.11 -16.25
C ARG A 139 -3.72 20.71 -15.69
N LEU A 140 -4.78 20.04 -16.14
CA LEU A 140 -5.06 18.66 -15.75
C LEU A 140 -4.05 17.69 -16.38
N GLU A 141 -3.68 17.89 -17.65
CA GLU A 141 -2.62 17.11 -18.31
C GLU A 141 -1.25 17.27 -17.62
N ALA A 142 -0.97 18.44 -17.06
CA ALA A 142 0.27 18.71 -16.34
C ALA A 142 0.28 18.21 -14.88
N SER A 143 -0.86 17.75 -14.36
CA SER A 143 -0.95 17.25 -12.97
C SER A 143 -0.20 15.92 -12.82
N ALA A 144 0.29 15.64 -11.60
CA ALA A 144 0.99 14.39 -11.32
C ALA A 144 0.02 13.22 -11.08
N GLU A 145 -1.22 13.55 -10.70
CA GLU A 145 -2.26 12.63 -10.26
C GLU A 145 -3.10 12.08 -11.42
N LEU A 146 -3.14 12.77 -12.56
CA LEU A 146 -3.92 12.36 -13.73
C LEU A 146 -3.02 12.03 -14.92
N SER A 147 -3.47 11.07 -15.73
CA SER A 147 -2.91 10.76 -17.04
C SER A 147 -4.04 10.57 -18.06
N ASP A 148 -3.68 10.53 -19.35
CA ASP A 148 -4.63 10.29 -20.45
C ASP A 148 -5.86 11.22 -20.40
N VAL A 149 -5.62 12.49 -20.07
CA VAL A 149 -6.69 13.49 -20.06
C VAL A 149 -7.17 13.71 -21.49
N SER A 150 -8.49 13.65 -21.69
CA SER A 150 -9.11 13.75 -23.01
C SER A 150 -10.43 14.48 -22.93
N LEU A 151 -10.66 15.37 -23.89
CA LEU A 151 -11.91 16.10 -24.08
C LEU A 151 -12.93 15.22 -24.81
N LEU A 152 -14.02 14.84 -24.13
CA LEU A 152 -15.09 14.04 -24.72
C LEU A 152 -16.06 14.89 -25.55
N ASN A 153 -16.45 16.04 -25.02
CA ASN A 153 -17.36 16.96 -25.69
C ASN A 153 -17.19 18.39 -25.16
N HIS A 154 -17.63 19.35 -25.97
CA HIS A 154 -17.80 20.74 -25.58
C HIS A 154 -19.00 21.33 -26.30
N GLU A 155 -19.72 22.25 -25.67
CA GLU A 155 -20.88 22.95 -26.20
C GLU A 155 -20.89 24.39 -25.70
N VAL A 156 -21.09 25.35 -26.59
CA VAL A 156 -21.26 26.77 -26.24
C VAL A 156 -22.72 27.02 -25.89
N MET A 157 -23.00 27.47 -24.68
CA MET A 157 -24.35 27.73 -24.18
C MET A 157 -24.86 29.09 -24.67
N VAL A 158 -25.24 29.17 -25.95
CA VAL A 158 -25.73 30.42 -26.60
C VAL A 158 -26.98 31.00 -25.93
N GLY A 159 -27.75 30.17 -25.23
CA GLY A 159 -28.95 30.59 -24.49
C GLY A 159 -28.68 31.26 -23.13
N GLN A 160 -27.43 31.36 -22.69
CA GLN A 160 -27.06 31.93 -21.39
C GLN A 160 -26.26 33.24 -21.55
N PRO A 161 -26.40 34.19 -20.60
CA PRO A 161 -25.48 35.33 -20.50
C PRO A 161 -24.03 34.84 -20.45
N GLU A 162 -23.09 35.57 -21.05
CA GLU A 162 -21.66 35.20 -21.15
C GLU A 162 -21.32 33.99 -22.06
N HIS A 163 -22.31 33.28 -22.61
CA HIS A 163 -22.11 32.17 -23.55
C HIS A 163 -21.07 31.13 -23.08
N PRO A 164 -21.20 30.59 -21.84
CA PRO A 164 -20.19 29.72 -21.28
C PRO A 164 -20.07 28.42 -22.07
N VAL A 165 -18.88 27.80 -21.97
CA VAL A 165 -18.58 26.53 -22.64
C VAL A 165 -18.77 25.41 -21.63
N ARG A 166 -19.75 24.55 -21.84
CA ARG A 166 -19.94 23.33 -21.05
C ARG A 166 -19.19 22.18 -21.70
N PHE A 167 -18.41 21.44 -20.92
CA PHE A 167 -17.54 20.40 -21.45
C PHE A 167 -17.41 19.22 -20.50
N THR A 168 -17.02 18.08 -21.08
CA THR A 168 -16.74 16.85 -20.34
C THR A 168 -15.35 16.36 -20.66
N LEU A 169 -14.57 16.09 -19.62
CA LEU A 169 -13.26 15.47 -19.71
C LEU A 169 -13.30 14.03 -19.16
N THR A 170 -12.40 13.20 -19.64
CA THR A 170 -12.03 11.94 -19.00
C THR A 170 -10.55 11.94 -18.70
N ALA A 171 -10.16 11.36 -17.57
CA ALA A 171 -8.77 11.15 -17.22
C ALA A 171 -8.61 9.79 -16.52
N THR A 172 -7.46 9.17 -16.73
CA THR A 172 -6.98 8.06 -15.90
C THR A 172 -6.44 8.63 -14.60
N TRP A 173 -6.78 7.99 -13.48
CA TRP A 173 -6.41 8.44 -12.14
C TRP A 173 -5.87 7.24 -11.36
N GLU A 174 -4.54 7.15 -11.34
CA GLU A 174 -3.81 6.09 -10.66
C GLU A 174 -2.77 6.66 -9.71
N THR A 175 -2.53 5.94 -8.60
CA THR A 175 -1.50 6.31 -7.64
C THR A 175 -0.12 6.22 -8.30
N GLY A 176 0.72 7.24 -8.10
CA GLY A 176 2.11 7.32 -8.59
C GLY A 176 3.10 6.26 -8.07
N HIS A 177 2.62 5.07 -7.69
CA HIS A 177 3.45 3.90 -7.37
C HIS A 177 3.67 2.95 -8.56
N ALA A 178 3.17 3.31 -9.75
CA ALA A 178 3.31 2.51 -10.98
C ALA A 178 4.27 3.13 -12.01
N ARG A 179 5.38 3.74 -11.56
CA ARG A 179 6.52 4.03 -12.44
C ARG A 179 7.74 3.27 -11.91
N PRO A 180 8.24 2.24 -12.63
CA PRO A 180 9.53 1.61 -12.32
C PRO A 180 10.69 2.58 -12.57
#